data_AF-A0A5F8HDL4-F1
#
_entry.id   AF-A0A5F8HDL4-F1
#
_cell.length_a   1.000
_cell.length_b   1.000
_cell.length_c   1.000
_cell.angle_alpha   90.00
_cell.angle_beta   90.00
_cell.angle_gamma   90.00
#
_symmetry.space_group_name_H-M   'P 1'
#
loop_
_entity.id
_entity.type
_entity.pdbx_description
1 polymer ?
#
loop_
_entity_poly.entity_id
_entity_poly.type
_entity_poly.pdbx_seq_one_letter_code
_entity_poly.pdbx_strand_id
1 'polypeptide(L)'
;ETDSSLKDDGVPSIPFFSNSGASSCWDVAFHSHLPDSAIRITEVDWQQEKNTQMHHTDEYPGSELVVRRGQRFNLSLKFSRALESEETLIFTVETGLQSNDDSSN
;
A
#
# COMPACT_ATOMS: atom_id res chain seq x y z
N GLU A 1 35.80 17.19 -24.49
CA GLU A 1 35.20 15.84 -24.40
C GLU A 1 35.60 15.21 -23.08
N THR A 2 34.65 15.05 -22.17
CA THR A 2 34.69 14.08 -21.08
C THR A 2 33.23 13.87 -20.69
N ASP A 3 32.62 12.89 -21.37
CA ASP A 3 31.32 12.33 -21.04
C ASP A 3 31.42 11.65 -19.67
N SER A 4 30.61 12.09 -18.72
CA SER A 4 30.41 11.41 -17.44
C SER A 4 28.91 11.25 -17.25
N SER A 5 28.38 10.26 -17.97
CA SER A 5 27.09 9.62 -17.72
C SER A 5 26.99 9.26 -16.23
N LEU A 6 26.29 10.12 -15.48
CA LEU A 6 25.72 9.79 -14.19
C LEU A 6 24.74 8.66 -14.44
N LYS A 7 25.06 7.47 -13.90
CA LYS A 7 24.09 6.40 -13.77
C LYS A 7 23.04 6.88 -12.78
N ASP A 8 21.91 7.27 -13.33
CA ASP A 8 20.66 7.40 -12.61
C ASP A 8 20.33 5.99 -12.09
N ASP A 9 20.81 5.66 -10.89
CA ASP A 9 20.38 4.49 -10.15
C ASP A 9 18.94 4.80 -9.69
N GLY A 10 18.04 4.71 -10.66
CA GLY A 10 16.63 5.06 -10.53
C GLY A 10 16.03 4.34 -9.35
N VAL A 11 15.75 5.09 -8.29
CA VAL A 11 14.83 4.66 -7.24
C VAL A 11 13.52 4.33 -7.96
N PRO A 12 13.00 3.09 -7.90
CA PRO A 12 11.76 2.77 -8.57
C PRO A 12 10.66 3.62 -7.94
N SER A 13 10.09 4.52 -8.75
CA SER A 13 8.89 5.27 -8.39
C SER A 13 7.76 4.28 -8.09
N ILE A 14 7.46 4.12 -6.81
CA ILE A 14 6.31 3.34 -6.35
C ILE A 14 5.04 4.07 -6.79
N PRO A 15 4.14 3.46 -7.58
CA PRO A 15 2.95 4.14 -8.06
C PRO A 15 1.94 4.38 -6.94
N PHE A 16 1.37 5.59 -6.96
CA PHE A 16 0.31 6.11 -6.09
C PHE A 16 -0.95 5.25 -6.18
N PHE A 17 -1.52 4.86 -5.03
CA PHE A 17 -2.74 4.05 -4.96
C PHE A 17 -3.98 4.95 -5.15
N SER A 18 -4.64 4.87 -6.31
CA SER A 18 -5.97 5.45 -6.49
C SER A 18 -6.94 4.38 -6.98
N ASN A 19 -7.93 4.08 -6.15
CA ASN A 19 -9.00 3.13 -6.46
C ASN A 19 -10.06 3.82 -7.32
N SER A 20 -9.85 3.86 -8.64
CA SER A 20 -10.92 4.12 -9.59
C SER A 20 -11.27 2.81 -10.29
N GLY A 21 -12.54 2.41 -10.21
CA GLY A 21 -13.08 1.11 -10.59
C GLY A 21 -13.06 0.82 -12.09
N ALA A 22 -11.88 0.78 -12.69
CA ALA A 22 -11.64 0.25 -14.02
C ALA A 22 -10.78 -1.01 -13.88
N SER A 23 -11.41 -2.17 -14.01
CA SER A 23 -10.73 -3.40 -14.39
C SER A 23 -9.92 -3.18 -15.68
N SER A 24 -8.63 -3.52 -15.65
CA SER A 24 -7.71 -3.73 -16.80
C SER A 24 -6.64 -2.68 -17.19
N CYS A 25 -6.24 -1.76 -16.30
CA CYS A 25 -4.95 -1.03 -16.48
C CYS A 25 -3.92 -1.28 -15.36
N TRP A 26 -4.36 -1.74 -14.19
CA TRP A 26 -3.51 -2.03 -13.02
C TRP A 26 -2.84 -3.42 -13.07
N ASP A 27 -3.46 -4.41 -13.74
CA ASP A 27 -2.83 -5.72 -13.96
C ASP A 27 -1.56 -5.57 -14.82
N VAL A 28 -1.58 -4.77 -15.89
CA VAL A 28 -0.47 -4.75 -16.87
C VAL A 28 0.82 -4.11 -16.31
N ALA A 29 0.72 -3.18 -15.37
CA ALA A 29 1.88 -2.53 -14.76
C ALA A 29 2.64 -3.45 -13.78
N PHE A 30 1.97 -4.37 -13.09
CA PHE A 30 2.62 -5.32 -12.16
C PHE A 30 3.31 -6.50 -12.86
N HIS A 31 2.98 -6.80 -14.11
CA HIS A 31 3.47 -7.98 -14.81
C HIS A 31 4.66 -7.72 -15.75
N SER A 32 5.01 -6.48 -16.06
CA SER A 32 5.94 -6.23 -17.18
C SER A 32 7.43 -6.16 -16.84
N HIS A 33 7.83 -6.06 -15.56
CA HIS A 33 9.26 -5.95 -15.19
C HIS A 33 9.67 -6.65 -13.91
N LEU A 34 8.73 -7.26 -13.18
CA LEU A 34 9.09 -8.08 -12.02
C LEU A 34 9.32 -9.51 -12.51
N PRO A 35 10.45 -10.16 -12.15
CA PRO A 35 10.64 -11.55 -12.50
C PRO A 35 9.48 -12.38 -11.94
N ASP A 36 9.08 -13.47 -12.58
CA ASP A 36 8.01 -14.36 -12.10
C ASP A 36 8.22 -14.82 -10.64
N SER A 37 9.47 -14.76 -10.17
CA SER A 37 9.92 -15.06 -8.80
C SER A 37 9.71 -13.93 -7.78
N ALA A 38 9.30 -12.74 -8.22
CA ALA A 38 9.00 -11.62 -7.33
C ALA A 38 7.81 -11.97 -6.44
N ILE A 39 7.93 -11.64 -5.15
CA ILE A 39 6.84 -11.82 -4.21
C ILE A 39 5.71 -10.84 -4.52
N ARG A 40 4.48 -11.34 -4.51
CA ARG A 40 3.27 -10.57 -4.77
C ARG A 40 2.29 -10.79 -3.65
N ILE A 41 1.50 -9.77 -3.31
CA ILE A 41 0.36 -9.93 -2.42
C ILE A 41 -0.79 -10.52 -3.26
N THR A 42 -1.32 -11.65 -2.82
CA THR A 42 -2.41 -12.37 -3.48
C THR A 42 -3.76 -12.13 -2.82
N GLU A 43 -3.76 -11.81 -1.52
CA GLU A 43 -4.98 -11.52 -0.76
C GLU A 43 -4.67 -10.56 0.38
N VAL A 44 -5.64 -9.70 0.68
CA VAL A 44 -5.61 -8.77 1.82
C VAL A 44 -6.86 -9.00 2.66
N ASP A 45 -6.67 -9.49 3.88
CA ASP A 45 -7.73 -9.63 4.86
C ASP A 45 -7.55 -8.57 5.96
N TRP A 46 -8.46 -7.60 5.97
CA TRP A 46 -8.52 -6.51 6.93
C TRP A 46 -9.02 -6.94 8.32
N GLN A 47 -9.35 -8.23 8.52
CA GLN A 47 -9.91 -8.77 9.75
C GLN A 47 -11.04 -7.90 10.30
N GLN A 48 -11.94 -7.47 9.41
CA GLN A 48 -12.85 -6.34 9.65
C GLN A 48 -13.71 -6.56 10.90
N GLU A 49 -14.39 -7.69 11.02
CA GLU A 49 -15.24 -8.02 12.17
C GLU A 49 -14.48 -7.91 13.51
N LYS A 50 -13.27 -8.48 13.58
CA LYS A 50 -12.44 -8.44 14.77
C LYS A 50 -11.98 -7.01 15.09
N ASN A 51 -11.58 -6.27 14.07
CA ASN A 51 -11.11 -4.91 14.24
C ASN A 51 -12.25 -3.96 14.60
N THR A 52 -13.44 -4.07 14.01
CA THR A 52 -14.57 -3.21 14.34
C THR A 52 -15.07 -3.44 15.76
N GLN A 53 -15.16 -4.70 16.20
CA GLN A 53 -15.47 -5.04 17.59
C GLN A 53 -14.43 -4.48 18.56
N MET A 54 -13.13 -4.67 18.28
CA MET A 54 -12.07 -4.19 19.17
C MET A 54 -12.02 -2.65 19.24
N HIS A 55 -12.36 -1.96 18.15
CA HIS A 55 -12.33 -0.51 18.05
C HIS A 55 -13.67 0.15 18.39
N HIS A 56 -14.70 -0.62 18.78
CA HIS A 56 -16.06 -0.15 19.04
C HIS A 56 -16.59 0.72 17.89
N THR A 57 -16.53 0.14 16.68
CA THR A 57 -17.00 0.72 15.42
C THR A 57 -17.88 -0.26 14.64
N ASP A 58 -18.32 -1.34 15.28
CA ASP A 58 -19.19 -2.39 14.72
C ASP A 58 -20.61 -1.91 14.39
N GLU A 59 -21.07 -0.84 15.04
CA GLU A 59 -22.35 -0.19 14.71
C GLU A 59 -22.26 0.74 13.48
N TYR A 60 -21.06 0.97 12.93
CA TYR A 60 -20.91 1.80 11.74
C TYR A 60 -21.55 1.09 10.53
N PRO A 61 -22.49 1.73 9.81
CA PRO A 61 -23.29 1.07 8.77
C PRO A 61 -22.54 0.86 7.45
N GLY A 62 -21.30 1.33 7.33
CA GLY A 62 -20.51 1.21 6.10
C GLY A 62 -19.68 -0.07 6.03
N SER A 63 -19.35 -0.47 4.80
CA SER A 63 -18.52 -1.66 4.53
C SER A 63 -17.03 -1.37 4.65
N GLU A 64 -16.61 -0.14 4.93
CA GLU A 64 -15.20 0.20 5.12
C GLU A 64 -14.70 -0.24 6.51
N LEU A 65 -13.40 -0.50 6.62
CA LEU A 65 -12.77 -0.67 7.92
C LEU A 65 -12.67 0.68 8.63
N VAL A 66 -13.34 0.82 9.77
CA VAL A 66 -13.23 2.00 10.64
C VAL A 66 -12.46 1.62 11.90
N VAL A 67 -11.33 2.29 12.14
CA VAL A 67 -10.48 2.11 13.32
C VAL A 67 -10.28 3.42 14.06
N ARG A 68 -9.94 3.34 15.35
CA ARG A 68 -9.61 4.47 16.21
C ARG A 68 -8.10 4.64 16.31
N ARG A 69 -7.63 5.89 16.20
CA ARG A 69 -6.21 6.24 16.35
C ARG A 69 -5.68 5.83 17.73
N GLY A 70 -4.40 5.49 17.81
CA GLY A 70 -3.74 5.10 19.07
C GLY A 70 -4.05 3.68 19.54
N GLN A 71 -4.85 2.93 18.78
CA GLN A 71 -5.15 1.53 19.05
C GLN A 71 -4.66 0.65 17.90
N ARG A 72 -4.08 -0.51 18.23
CA ARG A 72 -3.59 -1.47 17.23
C ARG A 72 -4.77 -2.12 16.50
N PHE A 73 -4.59 -2.41 15.22
CA PHE A 73 -5.51 -3.25 14.44
C PHE A 73 -4.71 -4.38 13.79
N ASN A 74 -5.41 -5.40 13.30
CA ASN A 74 -4.79 -6.56 12.67
C ASN A 74 -4.98 -6.51 11.15
N LEU A 75 -3.98 -6.96 10.40
CA LEU A 75 -4.01 -7.11 8.95
C LEU A 75 -3.37 -8.46 8.62
N SER A 76 -3.97 -9.21 7.69
CA SER A 76 -3.41 -10.45 7.17
C SER A 76 -3.19 -10.32 5.67
N LEU A 77 -1.95 -10.59 5.25
CA LEU A 77 -1.54 -10.59 3.85
C LEU A 77 -1.21 -12.01 3.44
N LYS A 78 -1.78 -12.48 2.33
CA LYS A 78 -1.29 -13.70 1.68
C LYS A 78 -0.35 -13.30 0.54
N PHE A 79 0.73 -14.05 0.42
CA PHE A 79 1.75 -13.83 -0.58
C PHE A 79 1.77 -14.98 -1.59
N SER A 80 2.29 -14.73 -2.78
CA SER A 80 2.46 -15.73 -3.85
C SER A 80 3.38 -16.88 -3.45
N ARG A 81 4.29 -16.63 -2.49
CA ARG A 81 5.19 -17.61 -1.88
C ARG A 81 5.53 -17.18 -0.44
N ALA A 82 6.27 -18.03 0.28
CA ALA A 82 6.79 -17.66 1.59
C ALA A 82 7.70 -16.43 1.51
N LEU A 83 7.64 -15.60 2.55
CA LEU A 83 8.56 -14.49 2.73
C LEU A 83 9.94 -15.04 3.13
N GLU A 84 10.97 -14.58 2.44
CA GLU A 84 12.36 -14.86 2.79
C GLU A 84 12.87 -13.78 3.77
N SER A 85 13.84 -14.12 4.63
CA SER A 85 14.35 -13.22 5.67
C SER A 85 14.95 -11.90 5.16
N GLU A 86 15.32 -11.85 3.88
CA GLU A 86 15.92 -10.68 3.22
C GLU A 86 14.88 -9.74 2.59
N GLU A 87 13.60 -10.11 2.61
CA GLU A 87 12.53 -9.33 1.99
C GLU A 87 12.06 -8.20 2.91
N THR A 88 11.92 -7.00 2.35
CA THR A 88 11.47 -5.81 3.08
C THR A 88 10.02 -5.49 2.72
N LEU A 89 9.17 -5.35 3.73
CA LEU A 89 7.78 -4.90 3.59
C LEU A 89 7.67 -3.44 4.04
N ILE A 90 7.22 -2.57 3.15
CA ILE A 90 6.99 -1.15 3.42
C ILE A 90 5.49 -0.89 3.39
N PHE A 91 4.96 -0.33 4.47
CA PHE A 91 3.57 0.11 4.57
C PHE A 91 3.51 1.62 4.42
N THR A 92 2.90 2.09 3.34
CA THR A 92 2.65 3.52 3.10
C THR A 92 1.19 3.81 3.35
N VAL A 93 0.92 4.85 4.14
CA VAL A 93 -0.44 5.33 4.41
C VAL A 93 -0.54 6.75 3.88
N GLU A 94 -1.54 6.98 3.04
CA GLU A 94 -1.83 8.30 2.47
C GLU A 94 -3.25 8.72 2.88
N THR A 95 -3.38 9.98 3.25
CA THR A 95 -4.68 10.64 3.47
C THR A 95 -4.75 11.83 2.52
N GLY A 96 -5.95 12.22 2.06
CA GLY A 96 -6.19 13.15 0.95
C GLY A 96 -5.37 14.45 0.92
N LEU A 97 -5.35 15.09 -0.27
CA LEU A 97 -4.46 16.17 -0.72
C LEU A 97 -3.79 16.97 0.40
N GLN A 98 -2.45 16.90 0.44
CA GLN A 98 -1.60 17.70 1.31
C GLN A 98 -2.02 19.17 1.26
N SER A 99 -2.63 19.66 2.34
CA SER A 99 -2.81 21.08 2.54
C SER A 99 -1.43 21.68 2.83
N ASN A 100 -0.79 22.21 1.79
CA ASN A 100 0.23 23.24 1.96
C ASN A 100 -0.47 24.46 2.58
N ASP A 101 -0.75 24.42 3.87
CA ASP A 101 -1.16 25.61 4.60
C ASP A 101 0.09 26.20 5.24
N ASP A 102 0.78 27.02 4.44
CA ASP A 102 1.80 27.95 4.88
C ASP A 102 1.11 29.00 5.76
N SER A 103 0.81 28.63 7.01
CA SER A 103 0.28 29.55 8.02
C SER A 103 1.39 30.47 8.51
N SER A 104 1.84 31.36 7.62
CA SER A 104 2.65 32.52 7.97
C SER A 104 1.73 33.61 8.53
N ASN A 105 1.81 33.88 9.84
CA ASN A 105 1.41 35.15 10.43
C ASN A 105 2.52 35.68 11.32
#